data_AF-A0A7C3TCM7-F1
#
_entry.id   AF-A0A7C3TCM7-F1
#
_cell.length_a   1.000
_cell.length_b   1.000
_cell.length_c   1.000
_cell.angle_alpha   90.00
_cell.angle_beta   90.00
_cell.angle_gamma   90.00
#
_symmetry.space_group_name_H-M   'P 1'
#
loop_
_entity.id
_entity.type
_entity.pdbx_description
1 polymer ?
#
loop_
_entity_poly.entity_id
_entity_poly.type
_entity_poly.pdbx_seq_one_letter_code
_entity_poly.pdbx_strand_id
1 'polypeptide(L)'
;MPTCSECGRKVILTYRCHYCGEQFCEEHRLPERHKCPGIEKAKEVARIGRGHDGNSMVRDFSAWIDSTSSTRFYLEGHVFEKMMSGDIQIDNGRFSRDEAREIAEMLSSNNPFLKMNATLAIWAKNGTIYIGLLVAAVILLSVVIIILKV
;
A
#
# COMPACT_ATOMS: atom_id res chain seq x y z
N MET A 1 45.91 18.63 -11.21
CA MET A 1 45.61 17.19 -11.39
C MET A 1 44.65 16.78 -10.30
N PRO A 2 43.53 16.14 -10.63
CA PRO A 2 42.60 15.66 -9.62
C PRO A 2 43.23 14.51 -8.81
N THR A 3 42.87 14.44 -7.53
CA THR A 3 43.41 13.48 -6.56
C THR A 3 42.28 12.63 -6.00
N CYS A 4 42.54 11.34 -5.77
CA CYS A 4 41.59 10.46 -5.09
C CYS A 4 41.51 10.81 -3.60
N SER A 5 40.29 10.91 -3.05
CA SER A 5 40.06 11.26 -1.65
C SER A 5 40.38 10.09 -0.68
N GLU A 6 40.33 8.83 -1.15
CA GLU A 6 40.74 7.67 -0.34
C GLU A 6 42.25 7.41 -0.33
N CYS A 7 42.90 7.41 -1.50
CA CYS A 7 44.28 6.93 -1.64
C CYS A 7 45.30 8.03 -1.97
N GLY A 8 44.85 9.28 -2.18
CA GLY A 8 45.72 10.42 -2.46
C GLY A 8 46.42 10.41 -3.83
N ARG A 9 46.21 9.37 -4.65
CA ARG A 9 46.88 9.24 -5.96
C ARG A 9 46.40 10.34 -6.92
N LYS A 10 47.35 11.00 -7.58
CA LYS A 10 47.09 11.91 -8.71
C LYS A 10 46.72 11.09 -9.93
N VAL A 11 45.52 11.31 -10.47
CA VAL A 11 44.99 10.61 -11.64
C VAL A 11 44.53 11.62 -12.68
N ILE A 12 44.37 11.17 -13.92
CA ILE A 12 43.90 12.02 -15.01
C ILE A 12 42.38 12.23 -14.90
N LEU A 13 41.66 11.19 -14.48
CA LEU A 13 40.20 11.16 -14.35
C LEU A 13 39.79 10.76 -12.94
N THR A 14 38.78 11.46 -12.39
CA THR A 14 38.12 11.13 -11.13
C THR A 14 36.62 10.92 -11.33
N TYR A 15 36.03 10.11 -10.45
CA TYR A 15 34.60 9.82 -10.39
C TYR A 15 34.00 10.45 -9.15
N ARG A 16 32.89 11.16 -9.29
CA ARG A 16 32.16 11.75 -8.17
C ARG A 16 31.16 10.74 -7.62
N CYS A 17 31.23 10.42 -6.34
CA CYS A 17 30.26 9.53 -5.70
C CYS A 17 28.91 10.24 -5.50
N HIS A 18 27.80 9.61 -5.90
CA HIS A 18 26.45 10.17 -5.73
C HIS A 18 25.98 10.22 -4.27
N TYR A 19 26.59 9.43 -3.38
CA TYR A 19 26.18 9.31 -1.99
C TYR A 19 26.91 10.30 -1.06
N CYS A 20 28.24 10.43 -1.18
CA CYS A 20 29.04 11.33 -0.35
C CYS A 20 29.52 12.60 -1.08
N GLY A 21 29.47 12.63 -2.42
CA GLY A 21 29.85 13.80 -3.21
C GLY A 21 31.35 13.98 -3.46
N GLU A 22 32.21 13.14 -2.88
CA GLU A 22 33.68 13.18 -3.02
C GLU A 22 34.18 12.55 -4.33
N GLN A 23 35.47 12.79 -4.64
CA GLN A 23 36.12 12.35 -5.88
C GLN A 23 37.08 11.17 -5.67
N PHE A 24 36.95 10.14 -6.51
CA PHE A 24 37.68 8.88 -6.38
C PHE A 24 38.30 8.42 -7.71
N CYS A 25 39.35 7.59 -7.65
CA CYS A 25 39.92 6.92 -8.83
C CYS A 25 39.09 5.69 -9.24
N GLU A 26 39.45 5.05 -10.36
CA GLU A 26 38.75 3.88 -10.90
C GLU A 26 38.59 2.71 -9.91
N GLU A 27 39.59 2.50 -9.05
CA GLU A 27 39.62 1.44 -8.03
C GLU A 27 38.69 1.73 -6.84
N HIS A 28 38.49 3.02 -6.52
CA HIS A 28 37.73 3.47 -5.36
C HIS A 28 36.37 4.09 -5.75
N ARG A 29 35.97 4.02 -7.02
CA ARG A 29 34.69 4.60 -7.49
C ARG A 29 33.45 3.97 -6.86
N LEU A 30 33.54 2.69 -6.46
CA LEU A 30 32.42 1.99 -5.81
C LEU A 30 32.33 2.34 -4.32
N PRO A 31 31.11 2.58 -3.77
CA PRO A 31 30.89 2.87 -2.36
C PRO A 31 31.52 1.87 -1.38
N GLU A 32 31.55 0.59 -1.73
CA GLU A 32 32.14 -0.48 -0.91
C GLU A 32 33.65 -0.36 -0.81
N ARG A 33 34.30 0.17 -1.85
CA ARG A 33 35.76 0.30 -1.93
C ARG A 33 36.28 1.52 -1.18
N HIS A 34 35.44 2.54 -0.95
CA HIS A 34 35.78 3.75 -0.18
C HIS A 34 34.99 3.89 1.13
N LYS A 35 34.35 2.82 1.60
CA LYS A 35 33.54 2.81 2.84
C LYS A 35 32.60 4.03 2.95
N CYS A 36 31.82 4.26 1.88
CA CYS A 36 31.04 5.48 1.72
C CYS A 36 30.11 5.76 2.93
N PRO A 37 30.23 6.92 3.61
CA PRO A 37 29.34 7.25 4.72
C PRO A 37 27.89 7.51 4.27
N GLY A 38 27.69 7.85 2.99
CA GLY A 38 26.36 8.11 2.42
C GLY A 38 25.55 6.84 2.13
N ILE A 39 26.16 5.66 2.09
CA ILE A 39 25.43 4.42 1.75
C ILE A 39 24.51 3.96 2.87
N GLU A 40 24.90 4.13 4.13
CA GLU A 40 24.03 3.77 5.26
C GLU A 40 22.83 4.72 5.38
N LYS A 41 23.03 6.01 5.13
CA LYS A 41 21.92 6.96 5.03
C LYS A 41 21.00 6.62 3.87
N ALA A 42 21.54 6.22 2.71
CA ALA A 42 20.73 5.79 1.58
C ALA A 42 19.96 4.49 1.87
N LYS A 43 20.55 3.54 2.61
CA LYS A 43 19.84 2.33 3.09
C LYS A 43 18.73 2.67 4.06
N GLU A 44 18.96 3.61 4.98
CA GLU A 44 17.96 4.07 5.93
C GLU A 44 16.80 4.80 5.25
N VAL A 45 17.11 5.72 4.33
CA VAL A 45 16.10 6.38 3.50
C VAL A 45 15.36 5.36 2.62
N ALA A 46 16.04 4.33 2.12
CA ALA A 46 15.39 3.24 1.39
C ALA A 46 14.53 2.32 2.27
N ARG A 47 14.71 2.32 3.61
CA ARG A 47 13.79 1.66 4.55
C ARG A 47 12.57 2.55 4.80
N ILE A 48 12.80 3.85 5.05
CA ILE A 48 11.73 4.82 5.29
C ILE A 48 10.85 4.99 4.04
N GLY A 49 11.44 5.12 2.86
CA GLY A 49 10.73 5.28 1.58
C GLY A 49 10.06 4.01 1.06
N ARG A 50 10.30 2.84 1.67
CA ARG A 50 9.58 1.58 1.40
C ARG A 50 8.51 1.27 2.45
N GLY A 51 8.22 2.21 3.35
CA GLY A 51 7.20 2.08 4.41
C GLY A 51 5.78 2.35 3.92
N HIS A 52 5.34 1.70 2.84
CA HIS A 52 3.91 1.42 2.66
C HIS A 52 3.73 -0.09 2.86
N ASP A 53 4.07 -0.54 4.07
CA ASP A 53 3.85 -1.91 4.52
C ASP A 53 2.37 -2.05 4.89
N GLY A 54 1.68 -3.05 4.32
CA GLY A 54 0.30 -3.34 4.72
C GLY A 54 0.14 -3.50 6.25
N ASN A 55 1.21 -3.93 6.93
CA ASN A 55 1.19 -4.09 8.38
C ASN A 55 1.06 -2.77 9.16
N SER A 56 1.54 -1.63 8.64
CA SER A 56 1.30 -0.32 9.27
C SER A 56 -0.18 0.05 9.20
N MET A 57 -0.82 -0.21 8.07
CA MET A 57 -2.23 0.14 7.85
C MET A 57 -3.17 -0.58 8.82
N VAL A 58 -2.91 -1.88 9.08
CA VAL A 58 -3.68 -2.67 10.07
C VAL A 58 -3.43 -2.17 11.49
N ARG A 59 -2.20 -1.77 11.82
CA ARG A 59 -1.86 -1.20 13.13
C ARG A 59 -2.54 0.16 13.35
N ASP A 60 -2.53 1.01 12.34
CA ASP A 60 -3.21 2.31 12.38
C ASP A 60 -4.73 2.14 12.49
N PHE A 61 -5.29 1.17 11.77
CA PHE A 61 -6.69 0.79 11.89
C PHE A 61 -7.04 0.28 13.30
N SER A 62 -6.18 -0.56 13.89
CA SER A 62 -6.38 -1.07 15.24
C SER A 62 -6.30 0.05 16.29
N ALA A 63 -5.33 0.96 16.16
CA ALA A 63 -5.27 2.15 17.01
C ALA A 63 -6.52 3.04 16.83
N TRP A 64 -7.00 3.16 15.59
CA TRP A 64 -8.24 3.86 15.32
C TRP A 64 -9.43 3.17 15.99
N ILE A 65 -9.60 1.85 15.86
CA ILE A 65 -10.76 1.12 16.40
C ILE A 65 -10.93 1.31 17.91
N ASP A 66 -9.82 1.31 18.63
CA ASP A 66 -9.77 1.41 20.09
C ASP A 66 -9.85 2.85 20.61
N SER A 67 -9.52 3.84 19.76
CA SER A 67 -9.61 5.25 20.12
C SER A 67 -11.06 5.72 20.34
N THR A 68 -11.25 6.79 21.10
CA THR A 68 -12.54 7.50 21.23
C THR A 68 -12.84 8.39 20.01
N SER A 69 -11.95 8.44 19.01
CA SER A 69 -12.13 9.29 17.84
C SER A 69 -13.32 8.85 17.00
N SER A 70 -14.15 9.81 16.59
CA SER A 70 -15.26 9.66 15.64
C SER A 70 -14.87 9.93 14.19
N THR A 71 -13.57 10.08 13.91
CA THR A 71 -13.07 10.35 12.56
C THR A 71 -13.30 9.14 11.64
N ARG A 72 -13.59 9.39 10.37
CA ARG A 72 -13.64 8.36 9.33
C ARG A 72 -12.25 7.81 9.05
N PHE A 73 -12.14 6.51 8.78
CA PHE A 73 -10.89 5.87 8.40
C PHE A 73 -11.02 5.31 6.97
N TYR A 74 -10.00 5.53 6.15
CA TYR A 74 -9.99 5.12 4.74
C TYR A 74 -9.00 3.98 4.55
N LEU A 75 -9.45 2.86 4.00
CA LEU A 75 -8.63 1.67 3.78
C LEU A 75 -8.96 1.03 2.43
N GLU A 76 -7.97 0.93 1.54
CA GLU A 76 -8.09 0.25 0.23
C GLU A 76 -9.34 0.66 -0.57
N GLY A 77 -9.76 1.93 -0.46
CA GLY A 77 -10.94 2.48 -1.16
C GLY A 77 -12.27 2.38 -0.39
N HIS A 78 -12.27 1.78 0.80
CA HIS A 78 -13.44 1.65 1.67
C HIS A 78 -13.40 2.66 2.82
N VAL A 79 -14.58 3.13 3.27
CA VAL A 79 -14.72 4.08 4.37
C VAL A 79 -15.28 3.39 5.61
N PHE A 80 -14.57 3.54 6.73
CA PHE A 80 -14.95 3.00 8.04
C PHE A 80 -15.41 4.13 8.96
N GLU A 81 -16.61 3.98 9.53
CA GLU A 81 -17.22 4.93 10.45
C GLU A 81 -17.66 4.21 11.73
N LYS A 82 -17.46 4.83 12.90
CA LYS A 82 -17.93 4.25 14.16
C LYS A 82 -19.36 4.69 14.43
N MET A 83 -20.21 3.73 14.79
CA MET A 83 -21.56 4.02 15.28
C MET A 83 -21.57 4.21 16.79
N MET A 84 -22.58 4.94 17.27
CA MET A 84 -22.83 5.11 18.71
C MET A 84 -23.15 3.78 19.42
N SER A 85 -23.64 2.78 18.70
CA SER A 85 -23.90 1.42 19.23
C SER A 85 -22.63 0.63 19.55
N GLY A 86 -21.46 1.09 19.10
CA GLY A 86 -20.19 0.37 19.20
C GLY A 86 -19.84 -0.45 17.95
N ASP A 87 -20.80 -0.61 17.03
CA ASP A 87 -20.62 -1.23 15.72
C ASP A 87 -19.82 -0.32 14.77
N ILE A 88 -19.29 -0.91 13.71
CA ILE A 88 -18.57 -0.20 12.64
C ILE A 88 -19.38 -0.27 11.36
N GLN A 89 -19.54 0.87 10.71
CA GLN A 89 -20.14 0.98 9.40
C GLN A 89 -19.04 1.02 8.34
N ILE A 90 -19.15 0.18 7.32
CA ILE A 90 -18.23 0.12 6.19
C ILE A 90 -19.05 0.28 4.91
N ASP A 91 -18.85 1.37 4.15
CA ASP A 91 -19.60 1.70 2.93
C ASP A 91 -21.13 1.49 3.04
N ASN A 92 -21.70 1.99 4.13
CA ASN A 92 -23.11 1.84 4.54
C ASN A 92 -23.54 0.47 5.09
N GLY A 93 -22.71 -0.57 5.01
CA GLY A 93 -22.96 -1.87 5.67
C GLY A 93 -22.59 -1.82 7.15
N ARG A 94 -23.37 -2.48 8.02
CA ARG A 94 -23.08 -2.57 9.46
C ARG A 94 -22.34 -3.86 9.80
N PHE A 95 -21.25 -3.72 10.53
CA PHE A 95 -20.34 -4.78 10.96
C PHE A 95 -20.06 -4.65 12.46
N SER A 96 -19.89 -5.77 13.13
CA SER A 96 -19.32 -5.80 14.48
C SER A 96 -17.85 -5.37 14.45
N ARG A 97 -17.28 -5.03 15.62
CA ARG A 97 -15.87 -4.66 15.72
C ARG A 97 -14.92 -5.76 15.25
N ASP A 98 -15.25 -7.01 15.56
CA ASP A 98 -14.41 -8.16 15.20
C ASP A 98 -14.49 -8.43 13.69
N GLU A 99 -15.68 -8.39 13.10
CA GLU A 99 -15.85 -8.49 11.63
C GLU A 99 -15.09 -7.36 10.90
N ALA A 100 -15.12 -6.12 11.43
CA ALA A 100 -14.42 -5.00 10.83
C ALA A 100 -12.90 -5.16 10.89
N ARG A 101 -12.37 -5.80 11.96
CA ARG A 101 -10.95 -6.12 12.09
C ARG A 101 -10.51 -7.17 11.07
N GLU A 102 -11.28 -8.25 10.93
CA GLU A 102 -11.02 -9.28 9.93
C GLU A 102 -11.04 -8.69 8.50
N ILE A 103 -12.02 -7.83 8.20
CA ILE A 103 -12.10 -7.14 6.91
C ILE A 103 -10.86 -6.26 6.67
N ALA A 104 -10.42 -5.50 7.68
CA ALA A 104 -9.23 -4.65 7.55
C ALA A 104 -7.95 -5.46 7.31
N GLU A 105 -7.79 -6.59 8.01
CA GLU A 105 -6.67 -7.52 7.81
C GLU A 105 -6.68 -8.12 6.39
N MET A 106 -7.85 -8.54 5.92
CA MET A 106 -8.02 -9.11 4.58
C MET A 106 -7.73 -8.08 3.48
N LEU A 107 -8.23 -6.84 3.62
CA LEU A 107 -7.97 -5.74 2.68
C LEU A 107 -6.49 -5.36 2.62
N SER A 108 -5.80 -5.43 3.75
CA SER A 108 -4.38 -5.08 3.82
C SER A 108 -3.44 -6.20 3.35
N SER A 109 -3.94 -7.41 3.10
CA SER A 109 -3.14 -8.54 2.66
C SER A 109 -2.62 -8.36 1.23
N ASN A 110 -1.42 -8.85 0.95
CA ASN A 110 -0.89 -8.86 -0.43
C ASN A 110 -1.58 -9.91 -1.34
N ASN A 111 -2.44 -10.78 -0.78
CA ASN A 111 -3.16 -11.77 -1.57
C ASN A 111 -4.43 -11.16 -2.20
N PRO A 112 -4.52 -11.07 -3.54
CA PRO A 112 -5.65 -10.45 -4.21
C PRO A 112 -6.98 -11.17 -3.94
N PHE A 113 -6.97 -12.50 -3.77
CA PHE A 113 -8.19 -13.25 -3.46
C PHE A 113 -8.74 -12.91 -2.07
N LEU A 114 -7.85 -12.65 -1.12
CA LEU A 114 -8.25 -12.29 0.24
C LEU A 114 -8.86 -10.88 0.27
N LYS A 115 -8.25 -9.93 -0.45
CA LYS A 115 -8.83 -8.58 -0.65
C LYS A 115 -10.21 -8.67 -1.27
N MET A 116 -10.37 -9.47 -2.34
CA MET A 116 -11.66 -9.68 -2.99
C MET A 116 -12.71 -10.26 -2.05
N ASN A 117 -12.32 -11.21 -1.19
CA ASN A 117 -13.23 -11.78 -0.20
C ASN A 117 -13.77 -10.70 0.77
N ALA A 118 -12.90 -9.80 1.23
CA ALA A 118 -13.31 -8.68 2.08
C ALA A 118 -14.25 -7.72 1.36
N THR A 119 -13.93 -7.32 0.12
CA THR A 119 -14.79 -6.45 -0.70
C THR A 119 -16.17 -7.09 -0.93
N LEU A 120 -16.23 -8.39 -1.19
CA LEU A 120 -17.49 -9.12 -1.34
C LEU A 120 -18.30 -9.15 -0.04
N ALA A 121 -17.65 -9.36 1.12
CA ALA A 121 -18.32 -9.30 2.41
C ALA A 121 -18.93 -7.91 2.68
N ILE A 122 -18.22 -6.84 2.31
CA ILE A 122 -18.74 -5.47 2.37
C ILE A 122 -19.97 -5.31 1.49
N TRP A 123 -19.89 -5.72 0.23
CA TRP A 123 -20.98 -5.58 -0.74
C TRP A 123 -22.23 -6.41 -0.39
N ALA A 124 -22.04 -7.55 0.29
CA ALA A 124 -23.15 -8.38 0.74
C ALA A 124 -24.03 -7.66 1.77
N LYS A 125 -23.43 -6.86 2.64
CA LYS A 125 -24.15 -6.12 3.69
C LYS A 125 -24.73 -4.79 3.22
N ASN A 126 -24.09 -4.11 2.26
CA ASN A 126 -24.56 -2.81 1.76
C ASN A 126 -25.54 -2.91 0.57
N GLY A 127 -25.80 -4.12 0.08
CA GLY A 127 -26.76 -4.37 -1.01
C GLY A 127 -26.19 -4.17 -2.42
N THR A 128 -24.92 -3.81 -2.57
CA THR A 128 -24.27 -3.60 -3.88
C THR A 128 -24.27 -4.88 -4.72
N ILE A 129 -24.19 -6.06 -4.10
CA ILE A 129 -24.27 -7.35 -4.80
C ILE A 129 -25.59 -7.48 -5.58
N TYR A 130 -26.72 -7.08 -5.00
CA TYR A 130 -28.02 -7.18 -5.66
C TYR A 130 -28.11 -6.30 -6.91
N ILE A 131 -27.54 -5.09 -6.86
CA ILE A 131 -27.49 -4.18 -8.00
C ILE A 131 -26.70 -4.81 -9.15
N GLY A 132 -25.52 -5.39 -8.85
CA GLY A 132 -24.71 -6.08 -9.85
C GLY A 132 -25.43 -7.27 -10.50
N LEU A 133 -26.13 -8.09 -9.70
CA LEU A 133 -26.92 -9.21 -10.21
C LEU A 133 -28.07 -8.77 -11.12
N LEU A 134 -28.76 -7.68 -10.78
CA LEU A 134 -29.83 -7.13 -11.62
C LEU A 134 -29.29 -6.64 -12.97
N VAL A 135 -28.15 -5.93 -12.96
CA VAL A 135 -27.51 -5.47 -14.20
C VAL A 135 -27.09 -6.66 -15.08
N ALA A 136 -26.48 -7.69 -14.49
CA ALA A 136 -26.09 -8.88 -15.21
C ALA A 136 -27.30 -9.62 -15.81
N ALA A 137 -28.41 -9.74 -15.07
CA ALA A 137 -29.64 -10.34 -15.56
C ALA A 137 -30.23 -9.57 -16.75
N VAL A 138 -30.25 -8.23 -16.69
CA VAL A 138 -30.70 -7.39 -17.81
C VAL A 138 -29.80 -7.55 -19.03
N ILE A 139 -28.48 -7.61 -18.84
CA ILE A 139 -27.53 -7.85 -19.94
C ILE A 139 -27.79 -9.22 -20.57
N LEU A 140 -27.94 -10.29 -19.78
CA LEU A 140 -28.23 -11.63 -20.31
C LEU A 140 -29.56 -11.67 -21.07
N LEU A 141 -30.62 -11.06 -20.53
CA LEU A 141 -31.90 -10.94 -21.24
C LEU A 141 -31.76 -10.16 -22.55
N SER A 142 -30.96 -9.09 -22.56
CA SER A 142 -30.71 -8.32 -23.78
C SER A 142 -30.00 -9.16 -24.85
N VAL A 143 -29.02 -9.98 -24.46
CA VAL A 143 -28.32 -10.91 -25.35
C VAL A 143 -29.28 -11.95 -25.92
N VAL A 144 -30.15 -12.52 -25.08
CA VAL A 144 -31.16 -13.49 -25.52
C VAL A 144 -32.13 -12.85 -26.53
N ILE A 145 -32.60 -11.63 -26.27
CA ILE A 145 -33.50 -10.91 -27.20
C ILE A 145 -32.82 -10.66 -28.55
N ILE A 146 -31.53 -10.29 -28.55
CA ILE A 146 -30.76 -10.08 -29.78
C ILE A 146 -30.67 -11.39 -30.58
N ILE A 147 -30.37 -12.51 -29.92
CA ILE A 147 -30.26 -13.82 -30.58
C ILE A 147 -31.61 -14.28 -31.15
N LEU A 148 -32.73 -14.00 -30.48
CA LEU A 148 -34.07 -14.41 -30.93
C LEU A 148 -34.67 -13.51 -32.03
N LYS A 149 -34.16 -12.27 -32.21
CA LYS A 149 -34.60 -11.32 -33.24
C LYS A 149 -33.72 -11.33 -34.50
N VAL A 150 -32.72 -12.19 -34.56
CA VAL A 150 -31.92 -12.55 -35.75
C VAL A 150 -32.48 -13.85 -36.31
#